data_AF-A0A8T4RGP5-F1
#
_entry.id   AF-A0A8T4RGP5-F1
#
_cell.length_a   1.000
_cell.length_b   1.000
_cell.length_c   1.000
_cell.angle_alpha   90.00
_cell.angle_beta   90.00
_cell.angle_gamma   90.00
#
_symmetry.space_group_name_H-M   'P 1'
#
loop_
_entity.id
_entity.type
_entity.pdbx_description
1 polymer ?
#
loop_
_entity_poly.entity_id
_entity_poly.type
_entity_poly.pdbx_seq_one_letter_code
_entity_poly.pdbx_strand_id
1 'polypeptide(L)'
;MGVNKTWATILGVVFLAIGILGFFTGETLLVFGTNSLHNVVHLVSGAVLLWAGLSAGAPTKQVNTTFGVIYGLVGIVGFFGVLGFLNVNTADNWLHLAIAVVSLAVGTMAD
;
A
#
# COMPACT_ATOMS: atom_id res chain seq x y z
N MET A 1 -16.49 -11.24 7.32
CA MET A 1 -15.01 -11.30 7.26
C MET A 1 -14.47 -10.58 8.47
N GLY A 2 -13.44 -11.12 9.14
CA GLY A 2 -12.78 -10.43 10.27
C GLY A 2 -12.11 -9.12 9.85
N VAL A 3 -11.78 -8.25 10.80
CA VAL A 3 -11.29 -6.89 10.52
C VAL A 3 -10.00 -6.89 9.69
N ASN A 4 -9.06 -7.80 9.96
CA ASN A 4 -7.82 -7.90 9.18
C ASN A 4 -8.09 -8.25 7.72
N LYS A 5 -9.00 -9.20 7.48
CA LYS A 5 -9.39 -9.63 6.13
C LYS A 5 -10.07 -8.50 5.37
N THR A 6 -11.00 -7.82 6.00
CA THR A 6 -11.69 -6.67 5.40
C THR A 6 -10.69 -5.58 5.01
N TRP A 7 -9.77 -5.20 5.90
CA TRP A 7 -8.75 -4.20 5.61
C TRP A 7 -7.82 -4.63 4.47
N ALA A 8 -7.29 -5.86 4.52
CA ALA A 8 -6.41 -6.38 3.48
C ALA A 8 -7.09 -6.42 2.10
N THR A 9 -8.36 -6.81 2.05
CA THR A 9 -9.15 -6.79 0.80
C THR A 9 -9.33 -5.36 0.29
N ILE A 10 -9.74 -4.42 1.13
CA ILE A 10 -9.96 -3.02 0.71
C ILE A 10 -8.65 -2.41 0.20
N LEU A 11 -7.59 -2.48 1.00
CA LEU A 11 -6.30 -1.90 0.63
C LEU A 11 -5.73 -2.58 -0.63
N GLY A 12 -5.88 -3.90 -0.75
CA GLY A 12 -5.48 -4.67 -1.92
C GLY A 12 -6.19 -4.21 -3.20
N VAL A 13 -7.51 -4.04 -3.15
CA VAL A 13 -8.28 -3.52 -4.30
C VAL A 13 -7.85 -2.09 -4.65
N VAL A 14 -7.67 -1.22 -3.65
CA VAL A 14 -7.24 0.17 -3.88
C VAL A 14 -5.88 0.20 -4.58
N PHE A 15 -4.90 -0.57 -4.09
CA PHE A 15 -3.56 -0.64 -4.68
C PHE A 15 -3.55 -1.19 -6.10
N LEU A 16 -4.35 -2.22 -6.38
CA LEU A 16 -4.51 -2.72 -7.75
C LEU A 16 -5.12 -1.64 -8.65
N ALA A 17 -6.18 -0.96 -8.18
CA ALA A 17 -6.84 0.08 -8.96
C ALA A 17 -5.89 1.23 -9.28
N ILE A 18 -5.19 1.80 -8.29
CA ILE A 18 -4.25 2.90 -8.53
C ILE A 18 -3.03 2.45 -9.34
N GLY A 19 -2.54 1.22 -9.12
CA GLY A 19 -1.43 0.66 -9.88
C GLY A 19 -1.77 0.50 -11.36
N ILE A 20 -3.00 0.07 -11.68
CA ILE A 20 -3.49 0.00 -13.06
C ILE A 20 -3.66 1.41 -13.63
N LEU A 21 -4.41 2.29 -12.94
CA LEU A 21 -4.71 3.64 -13.43
C LEU A 21 -3.46 4.49 -13.63
N GLY A 22 -2.42 4.28 -12.81
CA GLY A 22 -1.14 4.97 -12.92
C GLY A 22 -0.44 4.76 -14.27
N PHE A 23 -0.65 3.63 -14.95
CA PHE A 23 -0.07 3.41 -16.28
C PHE A 23 -0.74 4.25 -17.38
N PHE A 24 -1.91 4.84 -17.11
CA PHE A 24 -2.69 5.60 -18.07
C PHE A 24 -2.71 7.11 -17.79
N THR A 25 -2.08 7.57 -16.70
CA THR A 25 -2.18 8.96 -16.22
C THR A 25 -0.88 9.77 -16.32
N GLY A 26 0.21 9.16 -16.81
CA GLY A 26 1.51 9.83 -16.96
C GLY A 26 2.28 9.86 -15.64
N GLU A 27 2.90 11.00 -15.32
CA GLU A 27 3.75 11.15 -14.13
C GLU A 27 2.97 11.51 -12.86
N THR A 28 1.66 11.71 -12.94
CA THR A 28 0.84 12.08 -11.77
C THR A 28 -0.56 11.50 -11.89
N LEU A 29 -1.00 10.82 -10.83
CA LEU A 29 -2.39 10.40 -10.63
C LEU A 29 -3.00 11.27 -9.53
N LEU A 30 -3.91 12.17 -9.91
CA LEU A 30 -4.46 13.21 -9.03
C LEU A 30 -3.36 14.15 -8.49
N VAL A 31 -2.90 13.91 -7.27
CA VAL A 31 -1.82 14.66 -6.59
C VAL A 31 -0.63 13.75 -6.26
N PHE A 32 -0.70 12.47 -6.60
CA PHE A 32 0.29 11.45 -6.27
C PHE A 32 1.25 11.27 -7.44
N GLY A 33 2.54 11.27 -7.13
CA GLY A 33 3.57 11.08 -8.14
C GLY A 33 3.62 9.61 -8.54
N THR A 34 3.58 9.36 -9.85
CA THR A 34 3.53 8.00 -10.39
C THR A 34 4.58 7.83 -11.46
N ASN A 35 5.11 6.61 -11.56
CA ASN A 35 5.84 6.16 -12.74
C ASN A 35 5.64 4.66 -12.89
N SER A 36 6.15 4.08 -13.98
CA SER A 36 5.97 2.65 -14.26
C SER A 36 6.42 1.75 -13.12
N LEU A 37 7.54 2.08 -12.45
CA LEU A 37 8.06 1.25 -11.36
C LEU A 37 7.20 1.35 -10.09
N HIS A 38 6.78 2.57 -9.71
CA HIS A 38 5.87 2.78 -8.58
C HIS A 38 4.53 2.08 -8.79
N ASN A 39 4.02 2.11 -10.03
CA ASN A 39 2.80 1.39 -10.40
C ASN A 39 2.97 -0.13 -10.26
N VAL A 40 4.11 -0.71 -10.68
CA VAL A 40 4.40 -2.13 -10.43
C VAL A 40 4.45 -2.45 -8.94
N VAL A 41 5.07 -1.58 -8.13
CA VAL A 41 5.10 -1.75 -6.66
C VAL A 41 3.68 -1.77 -6.09
N HIS A 42 2.80 -0.89 -6.55
CA HIS A 42 1.38 -0.91 -6.16
C HIS A 42 0.67 -2.18 -6.61
N LEU A 43 0.89 -2.66 -7.84
CA LEU A 43 0.28 -3.90 -8.33
C LEU A 43 0.70 -5.12 -7.50
N VAL A 44 1.99 -5.26 -7.21
CA VAL A 44 2.52 -6.37 -6.39
C VAL A 44 1.97 -6.29 -4.98
N SER A 45 1.99 -5.11 -4.37
CA SER A 45 1.45 -4.86 -3.04
C SER A 45 -0.03 -5.19 -2.96
N GLY A 46 -0.80 -4.72 -3.95
CA GLY A 46 -2.23 -4.98 -4.08
C GLY A 46 -2.56 -6.45 -4.26
N ALA A 47 -1.79 -7.17 -5.07
CA ALA A 47 -1.97 -8.61 -5.29
C ALA A 47 -1.76 -9.41 -4.00
N VAL A 48 -0.71 -9.12 -3.23
CA VAL A 48 -0.42 -9.81 -1.95
C VAL A 48 -1.50 -9.52 -0.91
N LEU A 49 -1.89 -8.25 -0.76
CA LEU A 49 -2.94 -7.84 0.18
C LEU A 49 -4.30 -8.45 -0.17
N LEU A 50 -4.68 -8.42 -1.45
CA LEU A 50 -5.95 -8.98 -1.92
C LEU A 50 -5.97 -10.51 -1.74
N TRP A 51 -4.88 -11.19 -2.07
CA TRP A 51 -4.73 -12.63 -1.81
C TRP A 51 -4.92 -12.95 -0.32
N ALA A 52 -4.29 -12.19 0.57
CA ALA A 52 -4.38 -12.41 2.01
C ALA A 52 -5.79 -12.13 2.57
N GLY A 53 -6.52 -11.16 1.99
CA GLY A 53 -7.89 -10.84 2.38
C GLY A 53 -8.91 -11.88 1.93
N LEU A 54 -8.74 -12.43 0.72
CA LEU A 54 -9.69 -13.37 0.11
C LEU A 54 -9.43 -14.85 0.47
N SER A 55 -8.19 -15.23 0.78
CA SER A 55 -7.82 -16.63 0.98
C SER A 55 -8.22 -17.16 2.37
N ALA A 56 -8.73 -18.39 2.41
CA ALA A 56 -8.93 -19.10 3.67
C ALA A 56 -7.57 -19.48 4.29
N GLY A 57 -7.40 -19.26 5.61
CA GLY A 57 -6.17 -19.61 6.33
C GLY A 57 -4.94 -18.73 6.07
N ALA A 58 -5.05 -17.68 5.25
CA ALA A 58 -3.94 -16.74 5.05
C ALA A 58 -3.57 -15.99 6.35
N PRO A 59 -2.29 -15.67 6.58
CA PRO A 59 -1.83 -15.01 7.79
C PRO A 59 -2.09 -13.49 7.74
N THR A 60 -3.36 -13.09 7.59
CA THR A 60 -3.75 -11.71 7.24
C THR A 60 -3.23 -10.68 8.26
N LYS A 61 -3.21 -11.01 9.55
CA LYS A 61 -2.62 -10.17 10.61
C LYS A 61 -1.15 -9.85 10.37
N GLN A 62 -0.36 -10.87 10.02
CA GLN A 62 1.07 -10.72 9.73
C GLN A 62 1.27 -9.92 8.44
N VAL A 63 0.44 -10.15 7.41
CA VAL A 63 0.48 -9.37 6.16
C VAL A 63 0.21 -7.90 6.43
N ASN A 64 -0.88 -7.56 7.14
CA ASN A 64 -1.20 -6.18 7.49
C ASN A 64 -0.08 -5.50 8.29
N THR A 65 0.49 -6.20 9.28
CA THR A 65 1.59 -5.67 10.08
C THR A 65 2.85 -5.45 9.22
N THR A 66 3.18 -6.39 8.35
CA THR A 66 4.35 -6.30 7.44
C THR A 66 4.20 -5.12 6.50
N PHE A 67 3.04 -4.97 5.85
CA PHE A 67 2.74 -3.83 5.00
C PHE A 67 2.74 -2.52 5.77
N GLY A 68 2.23 -2.53 7.01
CA GLY A 68 2.30 -1.37 7.90
C GLY A 68 3.74 -0.89 8.15
N VAL A 69 4.66 -1.82 8.44
CA VAL A 69 6.08 -1.49 8.61
C VAL A 69 6.70 -1.00 7.29
N ILE A 70 6.49 -1.71 6.18
CA ILE A 70 7.06 -1.36 4.88
C ILE A 70 6.62 0.04 4.46
N TYR A 71 5.31 0.33 4.50
CA TYR A 71 4.77 1.62 4.10
C TYR A 71 5.18 2.75 5.07
N GLY A 72 5.38 2.43 6.35
CA GLY A 72 5.97 3.37 7.31
C GLY A 72 7.40 3.75 6.92
N LEU A 73 8.22 2.76 6.58
CA LEU A 73 9.59 2.99 6.11
C LEU A 73 9.61 3.76 4.78
N VAL A 74 8.77 3.39 3.81
CA VAL A 74 8.66 4.08 2.52
C VAL A 74 8.27 5.54 2.73
N GLY A 75 7.25 5.82 3.54
CA GLY A 75 6.81 7.18 3.85
C GLY A 75 7.91 8.02 4.52
N ILE A 76 8.58 7.46 5.54
CA ILE A 76 9.68 8.15 6.25
C ILE A 76 10.85 8.42 5.29
N VAL A 77 11.35 7.39 4.61
CA VAL A 77 12.51 7.48 3.69
C VAL A 77 12.21 8.41 2.52
N GLY A 78 10.97 8.44 2.04
CA GLY A 78 10.53 9.33 0.97
C GLY A 78 10.64 10.82 1.34
N PHE A 79 10.45 11.21 2.60
CA PHE A 79 10.68 12.61 3.04
C PHE A 79 12.14 13.03 2.95
N PHE A 80 13.08 12.09 2.96
CA PHE A 80 14.51 12.35 2.74
C PHE A 80 14.89 12.38 1.26
N GLY A 81 13.94 12.24 0.33
CA GLY A 81 14.18 12.30 -1.12
C GLY A 81 14.88 11.09 -1.72
N VAL A 82 15.08 10.01 -0.94
CA VAL A 82 15.85 8.82 -1.37
C VAL A 82 15.08 7.99 -2.41
N LEU A 83 13.76 8.11 -2.46
CA LEU A 83 12.88 7.34 -3.35
C LEU A 83 12.50 8.06 -4.65
N GLY A 84 13.28 9.05 -5.08
CA GLY A 84 13.00 9.83 -6.29
C GLY A 84 12.86 8.99 -7.57
N PHE A 85 13.51 7.82 -7.64
CA PHE A 85 13.39 6.87 -8.76
C PHE A 85 12.00 6.22 -8.88
N LEU A 86 11.16 6.31 -7.85
CA LEU A 86 9.76 5.90 -7.86
C LEU A 86 8.81 7.08 -8.12
N ASN A 87 9.33 8.29 -8.38
CA ASN A 87 8.54 9.52 -8.49
C ASN A 87 7.62 9.75 -7.26
N VAL A 88 8.08 9.37 -6.06
CA VAL A 88 7.33 9.59 -4.82
C VAL A 88 7.39 11.07 -4.46
N ASN A 89 6.23 11.69 -4.22
CA ASN A 89 6.15 13.08 -3.80
C ASN A 89 5.70 13.22 -2.32
N THR A 90 5.53 14.46 -1.86
CA THR A 90 5.11 14.73 -0.47
C THR A 90 3.73 14.16 -0.14
N ALA A 91 2.79 14.17 -1.08
CA ALA A 91 1.45 13.60 -0.88
C ALA A 91 1.53 12.07 -0.74
N ASP A 92 2.35 11.40 -1.55
CA ASP A 92 2.60 9.97 -1.42
C ASP A 92 3.18 9.61 -0.04
N ASN A 93 4.17 10.37 0.43
CA ASN A 93 4.79 10.11 1.73
C ASN A 93 3.77 10.15 2.87
N TRP A 94 2.89 11.16 2.88
CA TRP A 94 1.81 11.25 3.87
C TRP A 94 0.79 10.11 3.75
N LEU A 95 0.41 9.75 2.52
CA LEU A 95 -0.49 8.63 2.29
C LEU A 95 0.12 7.31 2.79
N HIS A 96 1.40 7.07 2.52
CA HIS A 96 2.11 5.88 3.00
C HIS A 96 2.17 5.82 4.52
N LEU A 97 2.42 6.95 5.21
CA LEU A 97 2.35 7.01 6.67
C LEU A 97 0.93 6.73 7.20
N ALA A 98 -0.11 7.26 6.56
CA ALA A 98 -1.49 6.96 6.94
C ALA A 98 -1.81 5.46 6.79
N ILE A 99 -1.42 4.86 5.66
CA ILE A 99 -1.56 3.42 5.43
C ILE A 99 -0.78 2.62 6.48
N ALA A 100 0.41 3.07 6.85
CA ALA A 100 1.23 2.43 7.88
C ALA A 100 0.52 2.41 9.23
N VAL A 101 0.03 3.55 9.69
CA VAL A 101 -0.68 3.68 10.97
C VAL A 101 -1.91 2.77 11.00
N VAL A 102 -2.75 2.82 9.96
CA VAL A 102 -3.97 2.01 9.92
C VAL A 102 -3.64 0.52 9.83
N SER A 103 -2.68 0.12 8.99
CA SER A 103 -2.32 -1.28 8.81
C SER A 103 -1.67 -1.89 10.06
N LEU A 104 -0.85 -1.13 10.79
CA LEU A 104 -0.29 -1.55 12.07
C LEU A 104 -1.37 -1.66 13.15
N ALA A 105 -2.27 -0.68 13.24
CA ALA A 105 -3.38 -0.73 14.18
C ALA A 105 -4.26 -1.97 13.92
N VAL A 106 -4.68 -2.19 12.67
CA VAL A 106 -5.47 -3.36 12.27
C VAL A 106 -4.72 -4.66 12.50
N GLY A 107 -3.44 -4.71 12.14
CA GLY A 107 -2.55 -5.86 12.35
C GLY A 107 -2.32 -6.24 13.80
N THR A 108 -2.79 -5.47 14.79
CA THR A 108 -2.75 -5.88 16.21
C THR A 108 -4.08 -6.44 16.72
N MET A 109 -5.18 -6.20 16.01
CA MET A 109 -6.53 -6.63 16.40
C MET A 109 -6.73 -8.15 16.25
N ALA A 110 -7.74 -8.68 16.96
CA ALA A 110 -8.19 -10.06 16.82
C ALA A 110 -9.00 -10.25 15.53
N ASP A 111 -9.06 -11.49 15.03
CA ASP A 111 -9.80 -11.89 13.83
C ASP A 111 -11.22 -12.37 14.11
#